data_AF-A0AAV7YT67-F1
#
_entry.id   AF-A0AAV7YT67-F1
#
_cell.length_a   1.000
_cell.length_b   1.000
_cell.length_c   1.000
_cell.angle_alpha   90.00
_cell.angle_beta   90.00
_cell.angle_gamma   90.00
#
_symmetry.space_group_name_H-M   'P 1'
#
loop_
_entity.id
_entity.type
_entity.pdbx_description
1 polymer ?
#
loop_
_entity_poly.entity_id
_entity_poly.type
_entity_poly.pdbx_seq_one_letter_code
_entity_poly.pdbx_strand_id
1 'polypeptide(L)'
;MSFITLATSADLVCAVTASALSVLGSGIIILLNLRFKEYRKNFFRHLVFILSIYDATVSFLFMIPGTSSNGFCQFQGYFLVYAAVLPVYVSVCIAIITYLNVVKRWPKKKLKSLFNKMLIISNLVGLIIMFFSIGFAEAVSFPNTNWCFIKGRAILGTFYATIWISIIVSFVLYLLIVRKIRSIYNEIEQLVDLKDKRRKTENLKVQIRMSTIPLSLFFTWGIASVRRFREIFWENPHQIDTLNLLQSLTNPMQGLLDCFVFVIFSSYSRQKFKEIICCLEPEERKMSTEVDTDSRL
;
A
#
# COMPACT_ATOMS: atom_id res chain seq x y z
N MET A 1 -0.07 3.62 -37.66
CA MET A 1 0.20 3.28 -36.23
C MET A 1 -0.83 2.21 -35.85
N SER A 2 -0.41 0.97 -35.59
CA SER A 2 -1.33 -0.14 -35.35
C SER A 2 -1.94 -0.05 -33.94
N PHE A 3 -3.19 -0.49 -33.75
CA PHE A 3 -3.87 -0.52 -32.44
C PHE A 3 -3.01 -1.18 -31.33
N ILE A 4 -2.20 -2.17 -31.70
CA ILE A 4 -1.28 -2.88 -30.81
C ILE A 4 -0.19 -1.95 -30.27
N THR A 5 0.39 -1.07 -31.10
CA THR A 5 1.40 -0.09 -30.65
C THR A 5 0.83 1.04 -29.77
N LEU A 6 -0.48 1.30 -29.87
CA LEU A 6 -1.16 2.26 -29.01
C LEU A 6 -1.53 1.65 -27.65
N ALA A 7 -1.95 0.38 -27.64
CA ALA A 7 -2.26 -0.34 -26.41
C ALA A 7 -1.01 -0.61 -25.55
N THR A 8 0.12 -0.95 -26.19
CA THR A 8 1.42 -1.14 -25.50
C THR A 8 1.93 0.12 -24.82
N SER A 9 1.79 1.27 -25.48
CA SER A 9 2.20 2.56 -24.92
C SER A 9 1.28 2.99 -23.79
N ALA A 10 -0.02 2.71 -23.87
CA ALA A 10 -0.97 2.98 -22.80
C ALA A 10 -0.68 2.17 -21.52
N ASP A 11 -0.42 0.86 -21.64
CA ASP A 11 -0.10 0.00 -20.49
C ASP A 11 1.15 0.49 -19.74
N LEU A 12 2.20 0.83 -20.49
CA LEU A 12 3.43 1.38 -19.96
C LEU A 12 3.19 2.73 -19.25
N VAL A 13 2.51 3.67 -19.92
CA VAL A 13 2.21 4.99 -19.36
C VAL A 13 1.39 4.86 -18.08
N CYS A 14 0.36 4.00 -18.07
CA CYS A 14 -0.46 3.74 -16.89
C CYS A 14 0.37 3.16 -15.74
N ALA A 15 1.16 2.13 -15.98
CA ALA A 15 1.98 1.49 -14.95
C ALA A 15 2.99 2.45 -14.32
N VAL A 16 3.71 3.21 -15.15
CA VAL A 16 4.72 4.18 -14.67
C VAL A 16 4.05 5.34 -13.94
N THR A 17 2.96 5.88 -14.47
CA THR A 17 2.23 6.99 -13.81
C THR A 17 1.67 6.56 -12.47
N ALA A 18 1.02 5.41 -12.42
CA ALA A 18 0.47 4.85 -11.19
C ALA A 18 1.56 4.55 -10.14
N SER A 19 2.69 3.99 -10.59
CA SER A 19 3.86 3.74 -9.74
C SER A 19 4.46 5.04 -9.20
N ALA A 20 4.61 6.07 -10.04
CA ALA A 20 5.12 7.37 -9.63
C ALA A 20 4.21 8.02 -8.58
N LEU A 21 2.89 8.00 -8.81
CA LEU A 21 1.92 8.51 -7.83
C LEU A 21 1.95 7.72 -6.51
N SER A 22 2.17 6.42 -6.58
CA SER A 22 2.29 5.56 -5.40
C SER A 22 3.58 5.82 -4.62
N VAL A 23 4.72 5.97 -5.31
CA VAL A 23 5.99 6.38 -4.69
C VAL A 23 5.83 7.75 -4.02
N LEU A 24 5.17 8.70 -4.67
CA LEU A 24 4.86 10.01 -4.07
C LEU A 24 3.97 9.87 -2.83
N GLY A 25 2.89 9.08 -2.91
CA GLY A 25 1.99 8.83 -1.78
C GLY A 25 2.70 8.21 -0.57
N SER A 26 3.46 7.15 -0.80
CA SER A 26 4.29 6.50 0.22
C SER A 26 5.38 7.44 0.75
N GLY A 27 6.00 8.23 -0.13
CA GLY A 27 7.02 9.22 0.20
C GLY A 27 6.49 10.28 1.16
N ILE A 28 5.25 10.75 0.98
CA ILE A 28 4.60 11.69 1.91
C ILE A 28 4.46 11.07 3.31
N ILE A 29 4.02 9.81 3.40
CA ILE A 29 3.87 9.11 4.70
C ILE A 29 5.23 8.92 5.37
N ILE A 30 6.24 8.51 4.61
CA ILE A 30 7.62 8.35 5.07
C ILE A 30 8.14 9.70 5.60
N LEU A 31 8.00 10.78 4.83
CA LEU A 31 8.46 12.11 5.20
C LEU A 31 7.78 12.62 6.48
N LEU A 32 6.46 12.44 6.63
CA LEU A 32 5.74 12.79 7.85
C LEU A 32 6.31 12.07 9.09
N ASN A 33 6.63 10.77 8.95
CA ASN A 33 7.24 10.00 10.03
C ASN A 33 8.68 10.44 10.33
N LEU A 34 9.48 10.79 9.32
CA LEU A 34 10.85 11.26 9.51
C LEU A 34 10.92 12.68 10.07
N ARG A 35 9.98 13.56 9.73
CA ARG A 35 9.96 14.95 10.20
C ARG A 35 9.40 15.08 11.61
N PHE A 36 8.28 14.44 11.92
CA PHE A 36 7.55 14.67 13.17
C PHE A 36 7.79 13.57 14.21
N LYS A 37 8.26 13.97 15.41
CA LYS A 37 8.53 13.05 16.53
C LYS A 37 7.25 12.36 17.02
N GLU A 38 6.11 13.02 16.91
CA GLU A 38 4.79 12.51 17.30
C GLU A 38 4.40 11.28 16.47
N TYR A 39 4.77 11.26 15.18
CA TYR A 39 4.53 10.14 14.29
C TYR A 39 5.39 8.93 14.71
N ARG A 40 6.70 9.15 14.94
CA ARG A 40 7.62 8.08 15.36
C ARG A 40 7.25 7.43 16.69
N LYS A 41 6.76 8.22 17.65
CA LYS A 41 6.37 7.73 18.98
C LYS A 41 5.04 6.97 18.95
N ASN A 42 4.19 7.20 17.97
CA ASN A 42 2.89 6.55 17.89
C ASN A 42 3.01 5.19 17.19
N PHE A 43 2.81 4.12 17.97
CA PHE A 43 2.89 2.74 17.49
C PHE A 43 2.08 2.49 16.21
N PHE A 44 0.83 2.95 16.12
CA PHE A 44 -0.02 2.69 14.95
C PHE A 44 0.46 3.46 13.71
N ARG A 45 1.01 4.67 13.88
CA ARG A 45 1.59 5.43 12.76
C ARG A 45 2.88 4.80 12.26
N HIS A 46 3.66 4.20 13.16
CA HIS A 46 4.84 3.44 12.79
C HIS A 46 4.50 2.17 11.97
N LEU A 47 3.34 1.54 12.19
CA LEU A 47 2.92 0.41 11.34
C LEU A 47 2.73 0.85 9.88
N VAL A 48 2.04 1.97 9.67
CA VAL A 48 1.79 2.53 8.33
C VAL A 48 3.09 3.00 7.68
N PHE A 49 4.04 3.52 8.47
CA PHE A 49 5.37 3.85 7.98
C PHE A 49 6.09 2.63 7.36
N ILE A 50 6.06 1.49 8.04
CA ILE A 50 6.65 0.24 7.52
C ILE A 50 5.92 -0.23 6.26
N LEU A 51 4.59 -0.16 6.25
CA LEU A 51 3.78 -0.48 5.07
C LEU A 51 4.18 0.37 3.86
N SER A 52 4.26 1.70 4.03
CA SER A 52 4.64 2.62 2.95
C SER A 52 6.04 2.40 2.40
N ILE A 53 7.00 1.91 3.20
CA ILE A 53 8.33 1.52 2.69
C ILE A 53 8.20 0.35 1.71
N TYR A 54 7.40 -0.66 2.03
CA TYR A 54 7.17 -1.79 1.14
C TYR A 54 6.40 -1.38 -0.11
N ASP A 55 5.36 -0.56 0.02
CA ASP A 55 4.61 -0.06 -1.15
C ASP A 55 5.49 0.80 -2.07
N ALA A 56 6.37 1.62 -1.51
CA ALA A 56 7.35 2.39 -2.29
C ALA A 56 8.32 1.46 -3.03
N THR A 57 8.76 0.37 -2.38
CA THR A 57 9.68 -0.61 -2.98
C THR A 57 9.00 -1.34 -4.15
N VAL A 58 7.76 -1.80 -3.97
CA VAL A 58 6.97 -2.43 -5.04
C VAL A 58 6.79 -1.46 -6.21
N SER A 59 6.36 -0.23 -5.93
CA SER A 59 6.11 0.77 -6.96
C SER A 59 7.39 1.16 -7.70
N PHE A 60 8.52 1.26 -6.99
CA PHE A 60 9.82 1.51 -7.59
C PHE A 60 10.23 0.36 -8.54
N LEU A 61 10.02 -0.90 -8.16
CA LEU A 61 10.30 -2.04 -9.02
C LEU A 61 9.43 -2.05 -10.29
N PHE A 62 8.17 -1.61 -10.21
CA PHE A 62 7.31 -1.43 -11.38
C PHE A 62 7.76 -0.29 -12.32
N MET A 63 8.57 0.67 -11.85
CA MET A 63 9.16 1.71 -12.69
C MET A 63 10.40 1.25 -13.46
N ILE A 64 11.08 0.20 -13.00
CA ILE A 64 12.24 -0.35 -13.70
C ILE A 64 11.75 -0.97 -15.02
N PRO A 65 12.28 -0.58 -16.19
CA PRO A 65 11.84 -1.15 -17.46
C PRO A 65 12.21 -2.64 -17.56
N GLY A 66 11.21 -3.50 -17.60
CA GLY A 66 11.34 -4.95 -17.85
C GLY A 66 11.39 -5.29 -19.34
N THR A 67 12.19 -4.58 -20.14
CA THR A 67 12.28 -4.80 -21.59
C THR A 67 13.21 -5.96 -21.94
N SER A 68 12.67 -6.95 -22.67
CA SER A 68 13.35 -8.18 -23.17
C SER A 68 14.06 -9.03 -22.10
N SER A 69 14.50 -10.24 -22.48
CA SER A 69 15.08 -11.28 -21.62
C SER A 69 16.47 -10.95 -21.04
N ASN A 70 16.67 -9.71 -20.59
CA ASN A 70 17.93 -9.20 -20.05
C ASN A 70 18.00 -9.42 -18.53
N GLY A 71 19.18 -9.27 -17.93
CA GLY A 71 19.38 -9.38 -16.48
C GLY A 71 18.45 -8.49 -15.64
N PHE A 72 18.03 -7.34 -16.17
CA PHE A 72 17.05 -6.45 -15.53
C PHE A 72 15.66 -7.08 -15.40
N CYS A 73 15.23 -7.88 -16.38
CA CYS A 73 13.94 -8.57 -16.33
C CYS A 73 13.94 -9.67 -15.26
N GLN A 74 15.05 -10.42 -15.16
CA GLN A 74 15.25 -11.41 -14.10
C GLN A 74 15.25 -10.73 -12.72
N PHE A 75 16.05 -9.68 -12.56
CA PHE A 75 16.09 -8.90 -11.33
C PHE A 75 14.70 -8.39 -10.94
N GLN A 76 14.01 -7.72 -11.86
CA GLN A 76 12.69 -7.16 -11.61
C GLN A 76 11.68 -8.27 -11.26
N GLY A 77 11.65 -9.38 -11.99
CA GLY A 77 10.69 -10.47 -11.78
C GLY A 77 10.84 -11.14 -10.41
N TYR A 78 12.07 -11.49 -10.01
CA TYR A 78 12.32 -12.13 -8.71
C TYR A 78 12.05 -11.18 -7.55
N PHE A 79 12.54 -9.94 -7.63
CA PHE A 79 12.32 -8.95 -6.58
C PHE A 79 10.86 -8.50 -6.48
N LEU A 80 10.10 -8.48 -7.59
CA LEU A 80 8.67 -8.18 -7.53
C LEU A 80 7.90 -9.26 -6.78
N VAL A 81 8.25 -10.55 -6.92
CA VAL A 81 7.61 -11.61 -6.14
C VAL A 81 7.83 -11.41 -4.64
N TYR A 82 9.05 -11.06 -4.23
CA TYR A 82 9.35 -10.71 -2.84
C TYR A 82 8.61 -9.44 -2.39
N ALA A 83 8.79 -8.34 -3.12
CA ALA A 83 8.29 -7.04 -2.71
C ALA A 83 6.77 -7.01 -2.68
N ALA A 84 6.08 -7.69 -3.59
CA ALA A 84 4.62 -7.65 -3.68
C ALA A 84 3.90 -8.39 -2.55
N VAL A 85 4.51 -9.43 -1.95
CA VAL A 85 3.90 -10.15 -0.81
C VAL A 85 4.06 -9.42 0.53
N LEU A 86 5.13 -8.62 0.69
CA LEU A 86 5.42 -7.93 1.94
C LEU A 86 4.33 -6.93 2.39
N PRO A 87 3.82 -6.00 1.56
CA PRO A 87 2.77 -5.09 1.99
C PRO A 87 1.48 -5.83 2.30
N VAL A 88 1.20 -6.94 1.61
CA VAL A 88 0.06 -7.83 1.93
C VAL A 88 0.22 -8.44 3.32
N TYR A 89 1.39 -9.01 3.64
CA TYR A 89 1.67 -9.56 4.96
C TYR A 89 1.63 -8.51 6.07
N VAL A 90 2.23 -7.33 5.84
CA VAL A 90 2.17 -6.23 6.82
C VAL A 90 0.74 -5.77 7.05
N SER A 91 -0.10 -5.75 6.00
CA SER A 91 -1.52 -5.41 6.13
C SER A 91 -2.28 -6.44 6.99
N VAL A 92 -2.00 -7.73 6.81
CA VAL A 92 -2.54 -8.78 7.70
C VAL A 92 -2.07 -8.56 9.14
N CYS A 93 -0.78 -8.23 9.32
CA CYS A 93 -0.23 -7.91 10.64
C CYS A 93 -0.98 -6.73 11.28
N ILE A 94 -1.23 -5.66 10.52
CA ILE A 94 -1.99 -4.50 10.98
C ILE A 94 -3.41 -4.92 11.37
N ALA A 95 -4.09 -5.72 10.55
CA ALA A 95 -5.44 -6.21 10.86
C ALA A 95 -5.47 -7.03 12.17
N ILE A 96 -4.50 -7.94 12.37
CA ILE A 96 -4.37 -8.72 13.60
C ILE A 96 -4.09 -7.82 14.80
N ILE A 97 -3.14 -6.89 14.68
CA ILE A 97 -2.77 -5.97 15.77
C ILE A 97 -3.94 -5.06 16.14
N THR A 98 -4.69 -4.54 15.16
CA THR A 98 -5.89 -3.75 15.38
C THR A 98 -6.99 -4.59 16.04
N TYR A 99 -7.21 -5.83 15.60
CA TYR A 99 -8.15 -6.75 16.24
C TYR A 99 -7.78 -7.01 17.70
N LEU A 100 -6.52 -7.34 17.98
CA LEU A 100 -6.04 -7.60 19.34
C LEU A 100 -6.12 -6.35 20.23
N ASN A 101 -5.91 -5.17 19.66
CA ASN A 101 -6.03 -3.90 20.37
C ASN A 101 -7.50 -3.53 20.68
N VAL A 102 -8.39 -3.62 19.68
CA VAL A 102 -9.78 -3.15 19.79
C VAL A 102 -10.68 -4.18 20.46
N VAL A 103 -10.57 -5.44 20.05
CA VAL A 103 -11.44 -6.53 20.50
C VAL A 103 -10.89 -7.20 21.75
N LYS A 104 -9.60 -7.53 21.77
CA LYS A 104 -8.97 -8.24 22.90
C LYS A 104 -8.31 -7.30 23.92
N ARG A 105 -8.26 -5.98 23.66
CA ARG A 105 -7.70 -4.96 24.56
C ARG A 105 -6.26 -5.26 25.03
N TRP A 106 -5.43 -5.84 24.15
CA TRP A 106 -4.05 -6.17 24.49
C TRP A 106 -3.19 -4.92 24.74
N PRO A 107 -2.22 -4.97 25.68
CA PRO A 107 -1.36 -3.84 25.97
C PRO A 107 -0.40 -3.55 24.80
N LYS A 108 -0.14 -2.26 24.54
CA LYS A 108 0.70 -1.80 23.41
C LYS A 108 2.10 -2.41 23.38
N LYS A 109 2.72 -2.66 24.53
CA LYS A 109 4.05 -3.30 24.63
C LYS A 109 4.05 -4.72 24.03
N LYS A 110 3.00 -5.51 24.33
CA LYS A 110 2.81 -6.86 23.81
C LYS A 110 2.53 -6.83 22.30
N LEU A 111 1.69 -5.89 21.86
CA LEU A 111 1.39 -5.68 20.44
C LEU A 111 2.65 -5.31 19.63
N LYS A 112 3.49 -4.41 20.15
CA LYS A 112 4.75 -4.03 19.49
C LYS A 112 5.71 -5.21 19.34
N SER A 113 5.86 -6.01 20.39
CA SER A 113 6.70 -7.21 20.33
C SER A 113 6.16 -8.24 19.32
N LEU A 114 4.84 -8.46 19.31
CA LEU A 114 4.20 -9.37 18.34
C LEU A 114 4.40 -8.88 16.91
N PHE A 115 4.14 -7.59 16.64
CA PHE A 115 4.31 -7.01 15.31
C PHE A 115 5.74 -7.19 14.80
N ASN A 116 6.76 -6.90 15.61
CA ASN A 116 8.15 -7.07 15.22
C ASN A 116 8.48 -8.54 14.86
N LYS A 117 7.96 -9.50 15.63
CA LYS A 117 8.14 -10.94 15.32
C LYS A 117 7.47 -11.30 14.00
N MET A 118 6.23 -10.87 13.78
CA MET A 118 5.50 -11.13 12.54
C MET A 118 6.19 -10.48 11.34
N LEU A 119 6.75 -9.29 11.50
CA LEU A 119 7.51 -8.60 10.47
C LEU A 119 8.75 -9.40 10.07
N ILE A 120 9.56 -9.85 11.04
CA ILE A 120 10.74 -10.68 10.76
C ILE A 120 10.33 -11.96 10.01
N ILE A 121 9.31 -12.66 10.50
CA ILE A 121 8.80 -13.89 9.86
C ILE A 121 8.34 -13.61 8.43
N SER A 122 7.59 -12.53 8.21
CA SER A 122 7.07 -12.17 6.88
C SER A 122 8.19 -11.88 5.88
N ASN A 123 9.27 -11.20 6.32
CA ASN A 123 10.43 -10.96 5.47
C ASN A 123 11.17 -12.26 5.15
N LEU A 124 11.38 -13.14 6.14
CA LEU A 124 12.00 -14.44 5.92
C LEU A 124 11.21 -15.30 4.93
N VAL A 125 9.89 -15.38 5.09
CA VAL A 125 9.01 -16.12 4.17
C VAL A 125 9.10 -15.54 2.76
N GLY A 126 9.03 -14.21 2.61
CA GLY A 126 9.19 -13.57 1.32
C GLY A 126 10.53 -13.88 0.65
N LEU A 127 11.64 -13.83 1.41
CA LEU A 127 12.96 -14.15 0.89
C LEU A 127 13.05 -15.62 0.45
N ILE A 128 12.50 -16.55 1.23
CA ILE A 128 12.44 -17.98 0.86
C ILE A 128 11.69 -18.17 -0.45
N ILE A 129 10.53 -17.51 -0.62
CA ILE A 129 9.75 -17.58 -1.87
C ILE A 129 10.57 -17.05 -3.05
N MET A 130 11.29 -15.94 -2.87
CA MET A 130 12.14 -15.36 -3.90
C MET A 130 13.27 -16.31 -4.31
N PHE A 131 14.05 -16.83 -3.35
CA PHE A 131 15.16 -17.74 -3.62
C PHE A 131 14.69 -19.06 -4.24
N PHE A 132 13.56 -19.59 -3.76
CA PHE A 132 12.94 -20.75 -4.37
C PHE A 132 12.54 -20.47 -5.82
N SER A 133 11.98 -19.29 -6.10
CA SER A 133 11.58 -18.93 -7.46
C SER A 133 12.77 -18.84 -8.42
N ILE A 134 13.94 -18.35 -7.96
CA ILE A 134 15.18 -18.32 -8.74
C ILE A 134 15.63 -19.73 -9.16
N GLY A 135 15.46 -20.73 -8.29
CA GLY A 135 15.89 -22.10 -8.56
C GLY A 135 14.94 -22.91 -9.45
N PHE A 136 13.67 -22.52 -9.55
CA PHE A 136 12.61 -23.37 -10.12
C PHE A 136 11.76 -22.72 -11.21
N ALA A 137 11.98 -21.43 -11.51
CA ALA A 137 11.24 -20.75 -12.57
C ALA A 137 12.01 -19.61 -13.20
N GLU A 138 11.71 -19.36 -14.47
CA GLU A 138 12.31 -18.28 -15.23
C GLU A 138 11.43 -17.03 -15.18
N ALA A 139 12.04 -15.87 -14.93
CA ALA A 139 11.32 -14.62 -15.15
C ALA A 139 11.17 -14.38 -16.65
N VAL A 140 9.95 -14.13 -17.09
CA VAL A 140 9.60 -13.80 -18.46
C VAL A 140 8.98 -12.41 -18.53
N SER A 141 9.39 -11.64 -19.53
CA SER A 141 8.70 -10.42 -19.90
C SER A 141 7.42 -10.80 -20.64
N PHE A 142 6.27 -10.27 -20.23
CA PHE A 142 5.04 -10.45 -20.99
C PHE A 142 5.04 -9.43 -22.15
N PRO A 143 4.72 -9.85 -23.40
CA PRO A 143 4.59 -8.94 -24.51
C PRO A 143 3.67 -7.78 -24.13
N ASN A 144 4.11 -6.55 -24.40
CA ASN A 144 3.32 -5.33 -24.20
C ASN A 144 3.13 -4.90 -22.74
N THR A 145 3.88 -5.48 -21.79
CA THR A 145 3.90 -5.01 -20.40
C THR A 145 5.30 -4.56 -20.00
N ASN A 146 5.37 -3.64 -19.03
CA ASN A 146 6.63 -3.05 -18.59
C ASN A 146 7.29 -3.78 -17.41
N TRP A 147 6.70 -4.90 -16.98
CA TRP A 147 7.17 -5.67 -15.84
C TRP A 147 7.41 -7.12 -16.21
N CYS A 148 8.35 -7.74 -15.52
CA CYS A 148 8.64 -9.16 -15.63
C CYS A 148 7.93 -9.97 -14.57
N PHE A 149 7.60 -11.22 -14.90
CA PHE A 149 6.88 -12.12 -14.00
C PHE A 149 7.45 -13.53 -14.09
N ILE A 150 7.31 -14.30 -13.03
CA ILE A 150 7.87 -15.64 -12.92
C ILE A 150 6.93 -16.66 -13.58
N LYS A 151 7.43 -17.40 -14.59
CA LYS A 151 6.65 -18.41 -15.30
C LYS A 151 6.64 -19.73 -14.53
N GLY A 152 5.48 -20.14 -14.03
CA GLY A 152 5.30 -21.46 -13.42
C GLY A 152 3.92 -21.59 -12.76
N ARG A 153 3.13 -22.59 -13.17
CA ARG A 153 1.74 -22.76 -12.67
C ARG A 153 1.69 -22.94 -11.15
N ALA A 154 2.62 -23.72 -10.58
CA ALA A 154 2.68 -23.97 -9.13
C ALA A 154 3.03 -22.68 -8.35
N ILE A 155 4.09 -21.96 -8.77
CA ILE A 155 4.52 -20.72 -8.13
C ILE A 155 3.44 -19.64 -8.23
N LEU A 156 2.80 -19.53 -9.39
CA LEU A 156 1.67 -18.61 -9.62
C LEU A 156 0.49 -18.95 -8.69
N GLY A 157 0.12 -20.23 -8.60
CA GLY A 157 -0.95 -20.70 -7.73
C GLY A 157 -0.68 -20.39 -6.26
N THR A 158 0.51 -20.74 -5.77
CA THR A 158 0.92 -20.49 -4.37
C THR A 158 0.98 -18.99 -4.06
N PHE A 159 1.49 -18.16 -4.98
CA PHE A 159 1.57 -16.71 -4.81
C PHE A 159 0.17 -16.08 -4.66
N TYR A 160 -0.73 -16.32 -5.62
CA TYR A 160 -2.08 -15.75 -5.57
C TYR A 160 -2.92 -16.35 -4.43
N ALA A 161 -2.80 -17.65 -4.15
CA ALA A 161 -3.48 -18.26 -3.01
C ALA A 161 -3.06 -17.59 -1.69
N THR A 162 -1.77 -17.32 -1.51
CA THR A 162 -1.24 -16.62 -0.34
C THR A 162 -1.80 -15.22 -0.19
N ILE A 163 -1.89 -14.47 -1.29
CA ILE A 163 -2.47 -13.12 -1.31
C ILE A 163 -3.96 -13.17 -0.95
N TRP A 164 -4.73 -14.06 -1.55
CA TRP A 164 -6.17 -14.16 -1.30
C TRP A 164 -6.50 -14.65 0.10
N ILE A 165 -5.78 -15.64 0.62
CA ILE A 165 -5.91 -16.06 2.02
C ILE A 165 -5.67 -14.87 2.95
N SER A 166 -4.63 -14.07 2.67
CA SER A 166 -4.29 -12.87 3.45
C SER A 166 -5.39 -11.81 3.39
N ILE A 167 -5.95 -11.55 2.21
CA ILE A 167 -7.06 -10.61 2.01
C ILE A 167 -8.32 -11.09 2.74
N ILE A 168 -8.68 -12.37 2.61
CA ILE A 168 -9.85 -12.96 3.27
C ILE A 168 -9.71 -12.91 4.79
N VAL A 169 -8.57 -13.31 5.34
CA VAL A 169 -8.30 -13.22 6.79
C VAL A 169 -8.43 -11.77 7.26
N SER A 170 -7.84 -10.83 6.53
CA SER A 170 -7.93 -9.40 6.87
C SER A 170 -9.36 -8.88 6.82
N PHE A 171 -10.15 -9.33 5.83
CA PHE A 171 -11.56 -8.98 5.69
C PHE A 171 -12.42 -9.55 6.83
N VAL A 172 -12.20 -10.79 7.23
CA VAL A 172 -12.89 -11.38 8.40
C VAL A 172 -12.54 -10.60 9.67
N LEU A 173 -11.27 -10.29 9.90
CA LEU A 173 -10.85 -9.47 11.04
C LEU A 173 -11.48 -8.08 11.02
N TYR A 174 -11.56 -7.45 9.84
CA TYR A 174 -12.24 -6.18 9.63
C TYR A 174 -13.69 -6.23 10.11
N LEU A 175 -14.46 -7.25 9.70
CA LEU A 175 -15.86 -7.39 10.13
C LEU A 175 -15.98 -7.52 11.66
N LEU A 176 -15.07 -8.24 12.30
CA LEU A 176 -15.05 -8.37 13.76
C LEU A 176 -14.70 -7.04 14.45
N ILE A 177 -13.74 -6.29 13.89
CA ILE A 177 -13.34 -4.97 14.39
C ILE A 177 -14.52 -3.99 14.27
N VAL A 178 -15.16 -3.89 13.10
CA VAL A 178 -16.28 -2.95 12.87
C VAL A 178 -17.45 -3.23 13.83
N ARG A 179 -17.80 -4.50 14.02
CA ARG A 179 -18.83 -4.89 15.02
C ARG A 179 -18.47 -4.38 16.41
N LYS A 180 -17.21 -4.55 16.83
CA LYS A 180 -16.78 -4.09 18.16
C LYS A 180 -16.67 -2.57 18.25
N ILE A 181 -16.24 -1.90 17.19
CA ILE A 181 -16.17 -0.43 17.12
C ILE A 181 -17.56 0.19 17.31
N ARG A 182 -18.61 -0.39 16.71
CA ARG A 182 -19.99 0.07 16.91
C ARG A 182 -20.42 -0.02 18.39
N SER A 183 -20.08 -1.14 19.05
CA SER A 183 -20.32 -1.29 20.50
C SER A 183 -19.55 -0.25 21.32
N ILE A 184 -18.28 0.00 21.02
CA ILE A 184 -17.46 1.00 21.71
C ILE A 184 -17.97 2.42 21.48
N TYR A 185 -18.50 2.72 20.30
CA TYR A 185 -19.03 4.03 19.97
C TYR A 185 -20.19 4.41 20.91
N ASN A 186 -21.12 3.47 21.14
CA ASN A 186 -22.22 3.65 22.08
C ASN A 186 -21.72 3.88 23.53
N GLU A 187 -20.67 3.16 23.95
CA GLU A 187 -20.03 3.36 25.26
C GLU A 187 -19.38 4.76 25.37
N ILE A 188 -18.78 5.28 24.29
CA ILE A 188 -18.15 6.60 24.26
C ILE A 188 -19.20 7.72 24.31
N GLU A 189 -20.36 7.51 23.69
CA GLU A 189 -21.44 8.50 23.66
C GLU A 189 -21.96 8.82 25.07
N GLN A 190 -22.00 7.81 25.94
CA GLN A 190 -22.42 7.90 27.34
C GLN A 190 -21.40 8.58 28.28
N LEU A 191 -20.20 8.92 27.80
CA LEU A 191 -19.20 9.59 28.64
C LEU A 191 -19.59 11.04 28.91
N VAL A 192 -19.66 11.38 30.20
CA VAL A 192 -19.91 12.75 30.68
C VAL A 192 -18.70 13.66 30.45
N ASP A 193 -17.48 13.15 30.66
CA ASP A 193 -16.26 13.93 30.44
C ASP A 193 -15.95 14.10 28.94
N LEU A 194 -16.08 15.34 28.47
CA LEU A 194 -15.79 15.75 27.10
C LEU A 194 -14.32 15.51 26.70
N LYS A 195 -13.38 15.61 27.63
CA LYS A 195 -11.94 15.44 27.36
C LYS A 195 -11.64 13.97 27.05
N ASP A 196 -12.13 13.06 27.88
CA ASP A 196 -12.01 11.63 27.67
C ASP A 196 -12.79 11.16 26.45
N LYS A 197 -14.00 11.70 26.22
CA LYS A 197 -14.79 11.45 25.01
C LYS A 197 -14.03 11.82 23.75
N ARG A 198 -13.42 13.01 23.70
CA ARG A 198 -12.59 13.47 22.56
C ARG A 198 -11.40 12.56 22.34
N ARG A 199 -10.65 12.21 23.39
CA ARG A 199 -9.46 11.35 23.31
C ARG A 199 -9.79 9.96 22.79
N LYS A 200 -10.85 9.32 23.30
CA LYS A 200 -11.28 7.99 22.84
C LYS A 200 -11.79 8.02 21.41
N THR A 201 -12.54 9.06 21.03
CA THR A 201 -13.02 9.25 19.65
C THR A 201 -11.87 9.38 18.66
N GLU A 202 -10.84 10.19 18.97
CA GLU A 202 -9.67 10.34 18.10
C GLU A 202 -8.88 9.02 17.96
N ASN A 203 -8.71 8.28 19.04
CA ASN A 203 -8.08 6.95 18.97
C ASN A 203 -8.90 5.97 18.12
N LEU A 204 -10.23 6.00 18.23
CA LEU A 204 -11.13 5.13 17.45
C LEU A 204 -11.05 5.46 15.96
N LYS A 205 -11.02 6.74 15.58
CA LYS A 205 -10.83 7.18 14.19
C LYS A 205 -9.54 6.62 13.58
N VAL A 206 -8.45 6.55 14.34
CA VAL A 206 -7.20 5.91 13.87
C VAL A 206 -7.43 4.43 13.60
N GLN A 207 -8.10 3.70 14.50
CA GLN A 207 -8.37 2.28 14.31
C GLN A 207 -9.31 1.99 13.13
N ILE A 208 -10.33 2.83 12.90
CA ILE A 208 -11.23 2.73 11.75
C ILE A 208 -10.43 2.85 10.45
N ARG A 209 -9.52 3.82 10.35
CA ARG A 209 -8.65 3.98 9.17
C ARG A 209 -7.69 2.82 8.96
N MET A 210 -7.12 2.25 10.04
CA MET A 210 -6.32 1.01 9.91
C MET A 210 -7.15 -0.15 9.35
N SER A 211 -8.44 -0.14 9.67
CA SER A 211 -9.39 -1.18 9.25
C SER A 211 -9.82 -1.02 7.78
N THR A 212 -9.51 0.09 7.10
CA THR A 212 -9.84 0.27 5.67
C THR A 212 -8.79 -0.30 4.71
N ILE A 213 -7.60 -0.69 5.19
CA ILE A 213 -6.52 -1.27 4.37
C ILE A 213 -6.98 -2.51 3.55
N PRO A 214 -7.79 -3.45 4.09
CA PRO A 214 -8.21 -4.61 3.31
C PRO A 214 -9.05 -4.25 2.08
N LEU A 215 -9.78 -3.13 2.12
CA LEU A 215 -10.56 -2.64 0.97
C LEU A 215 -9.64 -2.14 -0.15
N SER A 216 -8.55 -1.43 0.19
CA SER A 216 -7.55 -1.04 -0.81
C SER A 216 -6.86 -2.26 -1.42
N LEU A 217 -6.53 -3.28 -0.62
CA LEU A 217 -5.91 -4.51 -1.14
C LEU A 217 -6.85 -5.27 -2.08
N PHE A 218 -8.13 -5.38 -1.72
CA PHE A 218 -9.11 -6.01 -2.59
C PHE A 218 -9.23 -5.25 -3.93
N PHE A 219 -9.20 -3.92 -3.89
CA PHE A 219 -9.24 -3.10 -5.09
C PHE A 219 -7.99 -3.29 -5.97
N THR A 220 -6.79 -3.26 -5.39
CA THR A 220 -5.54 -3.39 -6.15
C THR A 220 -5.34 -4.79 -6.71
N TRP A 221 -5.60 -5.84 -5.92
CA TRP A 221 -5.36 -7.23 -6.30
C TRP A 221 -6.53 -7.93 -6.99
N GLY A 222 -7.75 -7.39 -6.86
CA GLY A 222 -8.96 -7.99 -7.43
C GLY A 222 -8.88 -8.11 -8.95
N ILE A 223 -8.53 -7.02 -9.62
CA ILE A 223 -8.46 -6.95 -11.10
C ILE A 223 -7.38 -7.89 -11.64
N ALA A 224 -6.18 -7.86 -11.04
CA ALA A 224 -5.09 -8.77 -11.40
C ALA A 224 -5.53 -10.24 -11.31
N SER A 225 -6.27 -10.58 -10.27
CA SER A 225 -6.70 -11.95 -10.03
C SER A 225 -7.74 -12.40 -11.03
N VAL A 226 -8.75 -11.58 -11.35
CA VAL A 226 -9.74 -11.90 -12.39
C VAL A 226 -9.04 -12.20 -13.72
N ARG A 227 -8.05 -11.39 -14.10
CA ARG A 227 -7.25 -11.64 -15.30
C ARG A 227 -6.48 -12.97 -15.20
N ARG A 228 -5.82 -13.26 -14.08
CA ARG A 228 -5.06 -14.52 -13.91
C ARG A 228 -5.96 -15.75 -13.88
N PHE A 229 -7.14 -15.68 -13.26
CA PHE A 229 -8.14 -16.74 -13.34
C PHE A 229 -8.53 -16.99 -14.81
N ARG A 230 -8.80 -15.93 -15.59
CA ARG A 230 -9.09 -16.07 -17.02
C ARG A 230 -7.93 -16.73 -17.79
N GLU A 231 -6.68 -16.34 -17.51
CA GLU A 231 -5.50 -16.93 -18.16
C GLU A 231 -5.30 -18.42 -17.83
N ILE A 232 -5.58 -18.84 -16.58
CA ILE A 232 -5.42 -20.24 -16.15
C ILE A 232 -6.51 -21.14 -16.72
N PHE A 233 -7.76 -20.66 -16.78
CA PHE A 233 -8.93 -21.50 -17.07
C PHE A 233 -9.45 -21.40 -18.52
N TRP A 234 -9.15 -20.33 -19.26
CA TRP A 234 -9.83 -20.04 -20.54
C TRP A 234 -8.93 -19.87 -21.78
N GLU A 235 -7.62 -20.11 -21.65
CA GLU A 235 -6.66 -20.37 -22.74
C GLU A 235 -6.90 -19.58 -24.05
N ASN A 236 -7.05 -18.25 -23.95
CA ASN A 236 -7.06 -17.34 -25.10
C ASN A 236 -6.09 -16.17 -24.85
N PRO A 237 -4.81 -16.32 -25.23
CA PRO A 237 -3.73 -15.40 -24.87
C PRO A 237 -3.64 -14.12 -25.72
N HIS A 238 -4.54 -13.91 -26.68
CA HIS A 238 -4.36 -12.89 -27.74
C HIS A 238 -5.26 -11.66 -27.67
N GLN A 239 -6.15 -11.52 -26.69
CA GLN A 239 -6.97 -10.31 -26.54
C GLN A 239 -6.39 -9.38 -25.46
N ILE A 240 -5.72 -8.33 -25.93
CA ILE A 240 -5.43 -7.13 -25.13
C ILE A 240 -6.77 -6.42 -24.92
N ASP A 241 -7.49 -6.82 -23.88
CA ASP A 241 -8.79 -6.26 -23.52
C ASP A 241 -8.68 -5.70 -22.11
N THR A 242 -8.77 -4.37 -21.99
CA THR A 242 -9.09 -3.50 -20.82
C THR A 242 -8.65 -3.91 -19.41
N LEU A 243 -8.82 -5.17 -19.00
CA LEU A 243 -8.31 -5.77 -17.76
C LEU A 243 -6.79 -5.66 -17.62
N ASN A 244 -6.02 -5.74 -18.70
CA ASN A 244 -4.57 -5.55 -18.65
C ASN A 244 -4.24 -4.10 -18.26
N LEU A 245 -4.84 -3.13 -18.94
CA LEU A 245 -4.70 -1.71 -18.64
C LEU A 245 -5.14 -1.38 -17.23
N LEU A 246 -6.27 -1.94 -16.81
CA LEU A 246 -6.81 -1.71 -15.48
C LEU A 246 -5.89 -2.31 -14.42
N GLN A 247 -5.32 -3.50 -14.63
CA GLN A 247 -4.31 -4.08 -13.74
C GLN A 247 -3.03 -3.22 -13.70
N SER A 248 -2.54 -2.77 -14.87
CA SER A 248 -1.36 -1.90 -14.99
C SER A 248 -1.54 -0.63 -14.17
N LEU A 249 -2.76 -0.10 -14.14
CA LEU A 249 -3.13 1.05 -13.33
C LEU A 249 -3.23 0.66 -11.84
N THR A 250 -3.99 -0.36 -11.47
CA THR A 250 -4.35 -0.58 -10.05
C THR A 250 -3.27 -1.25 -9.21
N ASN A 251 -2.48 -2.18 -9.77
CA ASN A 251 -1.49 -2.93 -9.00
C ASN A 251 -0.47 -2.04 -8.27
N PRO A 252 0.18 -1.07 -8.94
CA PRO A 252 1.16 -0.24 -8.28
C PRO A 252 0.54 0.89 -7.43
N MET A 253 -0.78 1.13 -7.46
CA MET A 253 -1.42 2.28 -6.78
C MET A 253 -1.54 2.18 -5.26
N GLN A 254 -1.07 1.10 -4.64
CA GLN A 254 -1.29 0.83 -3.21
C GLN A 254 -0.83 1.99 -2.30
N GLY A 255 0.38 2.51 -2.51
CA GLY A 255 0.92 3.62 -1.71
C GLY A 255 0.15 4.94 -1.87
N LEU A 256 -0.46 5.17 -3.04
CA LEU A 256 -1.34 6.31 -3.26
C LEU A 256 -2.62 6.16 -2.42
N LEU A 257 -3.25 4.99 -2.47
CA LEU A 257 -4.47 4.70 -1.71
C LEU A 257 -4.22 4.83 -0.20
N ASP A 258 -3.10 4.33 0.30
CA ASP A 258 -2.72 4.49 1.70
C ASP A 258 -2.49 5.96 2.08
N CYS A 259 -1.91 6.77 1.18
CA CYS A 259 -1.81 8.21 1.37
C CYS A 259 -3.19 8.88 1.48
N PHE A 260 -4.16 8.52 0.64
CA PHE A 260 -5.52 9.03 0.75
C PHE A 260 -6.14 8.71 2.12
N VAL A 261 -6.03 7.46 2.56
CA VAL A 261 -6.60 6.99 3.83
C VAL A 261 -5.94 7.66 5.04
N PHE A 262 -4.60 7.69 5.10
CA PHE A 262 -3.87 8.08 6.32
C PHE A 262 -3.42 9.53 6.36
N VAL A 263 -3.30 10.19 5.20
CA VAL A 263 -2.93 11.60 5.10
C VAL A 263 -4.15 12.43 4.77
N ILE A 264 -4.77 12.21 3.61
CA ILE A 264 -5.84 13.09 3.11
C ILE A 264 -7.11 13.00 3.96
N PHE A 265 -7.56 11.83 4.41
CA PHE A 265 -8.75 11.71 5.27
C PHE A 265 -8.47 11.93 6.77
N SER A 266 -7.24 12.27 7.13
CA SER A 266 -6.84 12.57 8.50
C SER A 266 -6.59 14.07 8.66
N SER A 267 -7.50 14.79 9.33
CA SER A 267 -7.35 16.23 9.59
C SER A 267 -5.99 16.58 10.22
N TYR A 268 -5.56 15.79 11.20
CA TYR A 268 -4.26 15.93 11.85
C TYR A 268 -3.09 15.75 10.87
N SER A 269 -3.15 14.71 10.02
CA SER A 269 -2.09 14.46 9.04
C SER A 269 -2.06 15.53 7.95
N ARG A 270 -3.22 16.01 7.49
CA ARG A 270 -3.32 17.12 6.54
C ARG A 270 -2.67 18.40 7.07
N GLN A 271 -2.91 18.75 8.34
CA GLN A 271 -2.30 19.93 8.96
C GLN A 271 -0.77 19.83 8.97
N LYS A 272 -0.24 18.66 9.35
CA LYS A 272 1.21 18.42 9.35
C LYS A 272 1.83 18.35 7.97
N PHE A 273 1.09 17.86 6.97
CA PHE A 273 1.52 17.91 5.59
C PHE A 273 1.57 19.35 5.06
N LYS A 274 0.58 20.19 5.38
CA LYS A 274 0.61 21.62 5.06
C LYS A 274 1.80 22.35 5.68
N GLU A 275 2.13 22.03 6.94
CA GLU A 275 3.32 22.58 7.62
C GLU A 275 4.60 22.29 6.85
N ILE A 276 4.74 21.08 6.27
CA ILE A 276 5.88 20.74 5.41
C ILE A 276 5.87 21.58 4.13
N ILE A 277 4.73 21.67 3.44
CA ILE A 277 4.61 22.44 2.20
C ILE A 277 4.97 23.91 2.44
N CYS A 278 4.46 24.52 3.51
CA CYS A 278 4.75 25.90 3.86
C CYS A 278 6.24 26.14 4.18
N CYS A 279 6.96 25.13 4.67
CA CYS A 279 8.41 25.21 4.88
C CYS A 279 9.23 24.99 3.60
N LEU A 280 8.65 24.40 2.55
CA LEU A 280 9.30 24.19 1.25
C LEU A 280 9.12 25.38 0.31
N GLU A 281 8.28 26.34 0.66
CA GLU A 281 8.06 27.55 -0.14
C GLU A 281 9.27 28.49 0.02
N PRO A 282 10.02 28.78 -1.06
CA PRO A 282 11.24 29.59 -0.99
C PRO A 282 10.93 31.04 -0.59
N GLU A 283 11.85 31.66 0.16
CA GLU A 283 11.73 33.02 0.71
C GLU A 283 11.43 34.11 -0.34
N GLU A 284 11.81 33.90 -1.59
CA GLU A 284 11.53 34.86 -2.69
C GLU A 284 10.04 35.12 -2.89
N ARG A 285 9.16 34.17 -2.53
CA ARG A 285 7.71 34.35 -2.61
C ARG A 285 7.13 35.11 -1.40
N LYS A 286 7.83 35.14 -0.26
CA LYS A 286 7.42 35.92 0.91
C LYS A 286 7.70 37.41 0.70
N MET A 287 8.84 37.73 0.09
CA MET A 287 9.26 39.11 -0.19
C MET A 287 8.41 39.78 -1.30
N SER A 288 7.95 39.02 -2.29
CA SER A 288 7.07 39.55 -3.35
C SER A 288 5.64 39.85 -2.87
N THR A 289 5.12 39.12 -1.89
CA THR A 289 3.84 39.48 -1.24
C THR A 289 3.96 40.69 -0.31
N GLU A 290 5.11 40.92 0.30
CA GLU A 290 5.32 42.07 1.20
C GLU A 290 5.48 43.38 0.40
N VAL A 291 6.18 43.34 -0.73
CA VAL A 291 6.36 44.50 -1.65
C VAL A 291 5.05 44.95 -2.33
N ASP A 292 4.12 44.05 -2.63
CA ASP A 292 2.81 44.40 -3.22
C ASP A 292 1.82 44.96 -2.17
N THR A 293 2.14 44.81 -0.87
CA THR A 293 1.33 45.39 0.22
C THR A 293 1.80 46.79 0.59
N ASP A 294 3.11 47.06 0.52
CA ASP A 294 3.70 48.38 0.80
C ASP A 294 3.56 49.39 -0.36
N SER A 295 3.24 48.92 -1.57
CA SER A 295 3.02 49.78 -2.75
C SER A 295 1.56 50.24 -2.91
N ARG A 296 0.68 49.89 -1.97
CA ARG A 296 -0.74 50.29 -1.92
C ARG A 296 -1.12 51.12 -0.68
N LEU A 297 -0.12 51.54 0.11
CA LEU A 297 -0.23 52.53 1.19
C LEU A 297 0.47 53.82 0.75
#